data_AF-A0A349SG78-F1
#
_entry.id   AF-A0A349SG78-F1
#
_cell.length_a   1.000
_cell.length_b   1.000
_cell.length_c   1.000
_cell.angle_alpha   90.00
_cell.angle_beta   90.00
_cell.angle_gamma   90.00
#
_symmetry.space_group_name_H-M   'P 1'
#
loop_
_entity.id
_entity.type
_entity.pdbx_description
1 polymer ?
#
loop_
_entity_poly.entity_id
_entity_poly.type
_entity_poly.pdbx_seq_one_letter_code
_entity_poly.pdbx_strand_id
1 'polypeptide(L)' 'MKVAAIQMNSGPSVDENLEVVSDLVADAAAAGARLVVLPENVCLMADTHQRRLAAAARGDEVAARLA' A
#
# COMPACT_ATOMS: atom_id res chain seq x y z
N MET A 1 19.05 -13.70 3.74
CA MET A 1 17.81 -13.28 3.05
C MET A 1 17.72 -11.77 3.14
N LYS A 2 17.59 -11.03 2.03
CA LYS A 2 17.46 -9.57 2.05
C LYS A 2 15.99 -9.19 2.24
N VAL A 3 15.72 -8.22 3.10
CA VAL A 3 14.38 -7.71 3.40
C VAL A 3 14.35 -6.20 3.18
N ALA A 4 13.19 -5.65 2.86
CA ALA A 4 12.98 -4.21 2.74
C ALA A 4 11.81 -3.77 3.60
N ALA A 5 11.98 -2.68 4.34
CA ALA A 5 10.89 -2.00 5.03
C ALA A 5 10.58 -0.71 4.25
N ILE A 6 9.38 -0.63 3.69
CA ILE A 6 8.95 0.56 2.97
C ILE A 6 8.50 1.62 3.96
N GLN A 7 8.98 2.84 3.75
CA GLN A 7 8.46 4.04 4.38
C GLN A 7 7.80 4.91 3.32
N MET A 8 6.58 5.35 3.58
CA MET A 8 5.85 6.31 2.77
C MET A 8 4.90 7.11 3.64
N ASN A 9 4.37 8.21 3.11
CA ASN A 9 3.34 8.99 3.76
C ASN A 9 2.01 8.83 3.00
N SER A 10 1.15 7.93 3.49
CA SER A 10 -0.13 7.64 2.84
C SER A 10 -1.07 8.84 2.85
N GLY A 11 -1.73 9.07 1.72
CA GLY A 11 -2.79 10.08 1.56
C GLY A 11 -4.21 9.52 1.65
N PRO A 12 -5.22 10.33 1.34
CA PRO A 12 -6.63 9.95 1.40
C PRO A 12 -7.14 9.18 0.17
N SER A 13 -6.28 8.89 -0.81
CA SER A 13 -6.61 8.16 -2.04
C SER A 13 -5.99 6.76 -2.01
N VAL A 14 -6.84 5.72 -2.03
CA VAL A 14 -6.37 4.32 -2.07
C VAL A 14 -5.55 4.05 -3.33
N ASP A 15 -6.02 4.56 -4.46
CA ASP A 15 -5.42 4.29 -5.76
C ASP A 15 -4.03 4.92 -5.89
N GLU A 16 -3.87 6.20 -5.50
CA GLU A 16 -2.58 6.89 -5.48
C GLU A 16 -1.58 6.22 -4.52
N ASN A 17 -2.04 5.78 -3.35
CA ASN A 17 -1.19 5.09 -2.40
C ASN A 17 -0.70 3.74 -2.96
N LEU A 18 -1.57 2.97 -3.63
CA LEU A 18 -1.19 1.68 -4.23
C LEU A 18 -0.20 1.84 -5.39
N GLU A 19 -0.30 2.91 -6.17
CA GLU A 19 0.69 3.25 -7.20
C GLU A 19 2.08 3.48 -6.59
N VAL A 20 2.17 4.31 -5.55
CA VAL A 20 3.44 4.57 -4.84
C VAL A 20 4.00 3.29 -4.22
N VAL A 21 3.15 2.44 -3.63
CA VAL A 21 3.57 1.14 -3.08
C VAL A 21 4.13 0.23 -4.16
N SER A 22 3.46 0.17 -5.32
CA SER A 22 3.90 -0.66 -6.44
C SER A 22 5.32 -0.29 -6.87
N ASP A 23 5.61 1.00 -7.02
CA ASP A 23 6.93 1.49 -7.41
C ASP A 23 8.00 1.15 -6.35
N LEU A 24 7.71 1.40 -5.08
CA LEU A 24 8.65 1.12 -3.97
C LEU A 24 8.90 -0.38 -3.79
N VAL A 25 7.88 -1.23 -4.01
CA VAL A 25 8.02 -2.69 -3.97
C VAL A 25 8.86 -3.17 -5.15
N ALA A 26 8.65 -2.61 -6.35
CA ALA A 26 9.46 -2.93 -7.53
C ALA A 26 10.93 -2.57 -7.32
N ASP A 27 11.22 -1.40 -6.76
CA ASP A 27 12.58 -0.97 -6.40
C ASP A 27 13.22 -1.91 -5.36
N ALA A 28 12.47 -2.30 -4.33
CA ALA A 28 12.94 -3.25 -3.32
C ALA A 28 13.25 -4.62 -3.93
N ALA A 29 12.39 -5.11 -4.84
CA ALA A 29 12.58 -6.37 -5.55
C ALA A 29 13.82 -6.30 -6.47
N ALA A 30 13.98 -5.21 -7.22
CA ALA A 30 15.16 -4.96 -8.06
C ALA A 30 16.46 -4.91 -7.22
N ALA A 31 16.38 -4.39 -6.00
CA ALA A 31 17.49 -4.42 -5.04
C ALA A 31 17.72 -5.80 -4.40
N GLY A 32 16.93 -6.82 -4.75
CA GLY A 32 17.09 -8.21 -4.30
C GLY A 32 16.36 -8.55 -2.99
N ALA A 33 15.42 -7.71 -2.53
CA ALA A 33 14.58 -8.05 -1.38
C ALA A 33 13.69 -9.27 -1.69
N ARG A 34 13.57 -10.18 -0.72
CA ARG A 34 12.75 -11.40 -0.79
C ARG A 34 11.55 -11.35 0.17
N LEU A 35 11.48 -10.30 0.98
CA LEU A 35 10.35 -9.93 1.83
C LEU A 35 10.32 -8.41 1.86
N VAL A 36 9.16 -7.84 1.58
CA VAL A 36 8.89 -6.41 1.70
C VAL A 36 7.80 -6.23 2.73
N VAL A 37 8.02 -5.37 3.72
CA VAL A 37 7.02 -5.01 4.72
C VAL A 37 6.56 -3.58 4.50
N LEU A 38 5.26 -3.37 4.65
CA LEU A 38 4.56 -2.10 4.44
C LEU A 38 4.15 -1.49 5.79
N PRO A 39 3.98 -0.15 5.88
CA PRO A 39 3.40 0.46 7.07
C PRO A 39 1.92 0.07 7.25
N GLU A 40 1.39 0.16 8.47
CA GLU A 40 0.03 -0.29 8.82
C GLU A 40 -1.05 0.35 7.92
N ASN A 41 -1.00 1.67 7.74
CA ASN A 41 -1.98 2.43 6.95
C ASN A 41 -1.50 2.70 5.53
N VAL A 42 -0.78 1.76 4.93
CA VAL A 42 -0.22 1.91 3.57
C VAL A 42 -1.28 2.26 2.54
N CYS A 43 -2.46 1.63 2.59
CA CYS A 43 -3.52 1.85 1.60
C CYS A 43 -4.26 3.17 1.80
N LEU A 44 -4.37 3.70 3.01
CA LEU A 44 -5.23 4.87 3.27
C LEU A 44 -4.92 5.58 4.58
N MET A 45 -4.77 6.90 4.51
CA MET A 45 -4.93 7.81 5.64
C MET A 45 -6.19 8.65 5.44
N ALA A 46 -7.32 8.20 6.01
CA ALA A 46 -8.61 8.84 5.81
C ALA A 46 -8.75 10.13 6.63
N ASP A 47 -9.20 11.20 6.00
CA ASP A 47 -9.54 12.48 6.65
C ASP A 47 -10.90 12.45 7.39
N THR A 48 -11.76 11.50 7.04
CA THR A 48 -13.14 11.38 7.54
C THR A 48 -13.53 9.92 7.74
N HIS A 49 -14.47 9.69 8.65
CA HIS A 49 -14.99 8.35 8.93
C HIS A 49 -15.69 7.73 7.71
N GLN A 50 -16.46 8.53 6.97
CA GLN A 50 -17.18 8.10 5.77
C GLN A 50 -16.23 7.62 4.68
N ARG A 51 -15.10 8.31 4.45
CA ARG A 51 -14.08 7.86 3.49
C ARG A 51 -13.41 6.56 3.94
N ARG A 52 -13.17 6.39 5.24
CA ARG A 52 -12.68 5.11 5.78
C ARG A 52 -13.65 3.97 5.48
N LEU A 53 -14.95 4.16 5.73
CA LEU A 53 -15.97 3.15 5.47
C LEU A 53 -16.09 2.84 3.97
N ALA A 54 -16.08 3.88 3.12
CA ALA A 54 -16.14 3.72 1.67
C ALA A 54 -14.93 2.92 1.14
N ALA A 55 -13.73 3.19 1.65
CA ALA A 55 -12.54 2.42 1.29
C ALA A 55 -12.57 0.99 1.81
N ALA A 56 -13.09 0.76 3.02
CA ALA A 56 -13.23 -0.59 3.58
C ALA A 56 -14.13 -1.48 2.71
N ALA A 57 -15.15 -0.92 2.07
CA ALA A 57 -16.01 -1.63 1.12
C ALA A 57 -15.29 -2.06 -0.17
N ARG A 58 -14.13 -1.46 -0.48
CA ARG A 58 -13.27 -1.82 -1.64
C ARG A 58 -12.24 -2.91 -1.31
N GLY A 59 -12.30 -3.53 -0.13
CA GLY A 59 -11.29 -4.50 0.31
C GLY A 59 -11.04 -5.63 -0.69
N ASP A 60 -12.10 -6.25 -1.21
CA ASP A 60 -11.99 -7.35 -2.18
C ASP A 60 -11.43 -6.88 -3.52
N GLU A 61 -11.82 -5.69 -3.99
CA GLU A 61 -11.30 -5.07 -5.21
C GLU A 61 -9.78 -4.84 -5.09
N VAL A 62 -9.34 -4.27 -3.97
CA VAL A 62 -7.92 -4.00 -3.71
C VAL A 62 -7.13 -5.31 -3.59
N ALA A 63 -7.67 -6.32 -2.90
CA ALA A 63 -7.02 -7.61 -2.78
C ALA A 63 -6.83 -8.29 -4.17
N ALA A 64 -7.84 -8.19 -5.04
CA ALA A 64 -7.77 -8.74 -6.40
C ALA A 64 -6.72 -8.04 -7.29
N ARG A 65 -6.39 -6.76 -7.03
CA ARG A 65 -5.34 -6.03 -7.75
C ARG A 65 -3.91 -6.42 -7.33
N LEU A 66 -3.77 -7.05 -6.17
CA LEU A 66 -2.48 -7.41 -5.56
C LEU A 66 -2.14 -8.90 -5.70
N ALA A 67 -3.09 -9.71 -6.20
CA ALA A 67 -2.93 -11.14 -6.47
C ALA A 67 -2.32 -11.38 -7.86
#